data_AF-A0A8T3Z9L9-F1
#
_entry.id   AF-A0A8T3Z9L9-F1
#
_cell.length_a   1.000
_cell.length_b   1.000
_cell.length_c   1.000
_cell.angle_alpha   90.00
_cell.angle_beta   90.00
_cell.angle_gamma   90.00
#
_symmetry.space_group_name_H-M   'P 1'
#
loop_
_entity.id
_entity.type
_entity.pdbx_description
1 polymer ?
#
loop_
_entity_poly.entity_id
_entity_poly.type
_entity_poly.pdbx_seq_one_letter_code
_entity_poly.pdbx_strand_id
1 'polypeptide(L)'
;MKIVIDKEEMEISREEIEEHIQELQKLQQQALLKGYTRAAERYRQIIARLLAVRDFFDSNLDAESSETDKAMRYVFSSERLTGFYRYLMTDGENEKYCYGTGIIDNANNNVVVTNILTPKMSEQSPVSVRGDVDSIREVLTYLSQFDHTIVVQCHKHPGYGASSTQPSGIDIRNHRDWESYYPLIGVIFVRNGFFRFFSAGK
;
A
#
# COMPACT_ATOMS: atom_id res chain seq x y z
N MET A 1 -16.52 7.35 10.98
CA MET A 1 -16.81 6.30 11.97
C MET A 1 -15.48 6.00 12.65
N LYS A 2 -15.34 6.34 13.94
CA LYS A 2 -14.09 6.22 14.70
C LYS A 2 -14.07 4.81 15.27
N ILE A 3 -13.34 3.88 14.65
CA ILE A 3 -13.12 2.56 15.24
C ILE A 3 -11.86 2.71 16.09
N VAL A 4 -12.07 2.84 17.40
CA VAL A 4 -11.01 2.72 18.39
C VAL A 4 -10.82 1.22 18.55
N ILE A 5 -9.73 0.68 18.00
CA ILE A 5 -9.31 -0.68 18.30
C ILE A 5 -8.74 -0.62 19.71
N ASP A 6 -9.32 -1.41 20.62
CA ASP A 6 -8.91 -1.41 22.03
C ASP A 6 -7.48 -1.93 22.16
N LYS A 7 -6.71 -1.47 23.16
CA LYS A 7 -5.36 -2.00 23.44
C LYS A 7 -5.41 -3.53 23.63
N GLU A 8 -6.51 -4.02 24.18
CA GLU A 8 -6.80 -5.45 24.34
C GLU A 8 -6.95 -6.18 23.00
N GLU A 9 -7.63 -5.59 22.01
CA GLU A 9 -7.75 -6.17 20.65
C GLU A 9 -6.41 -6.19 19.91
N MET A 10 -5.54 -5.22 20.17
CA MET A 10 -4.20 -5.16 19.59
C MET A 10 -3.24 -6.19 20.21
N GLU A 11 -3.36 -6.45 21.51
CA GLU A 11 -2.63 -7.53 22.18
C GLU A 11 -3.09 -8.91 21.68
N ILE A 12 -4.41 -9.10 21.48
CA ILE A 12 -4.97 -10.32 20.87
C ILE A 12 -4.41 -10.52 19.46
N SER A 13 -4.41 -9.47 18.62
CA SER A 13 -3.85 -9.56 17.25
C SER A 13 -2.34 -9.87 17.25
N ARG A 14 -1.60 -9.47 18.29
CA ARG A 14 -0.17 -9.75 18.45
C ARG A 14 0.09 -11.22 18.78
N GLU A 15 -0.66 -11.78 19.72
CA GLU A 15 -0.55 -13.21 20.06
C GLU A 15 -0.88 -14.07 18.85
N GLU A 16 -1.94 -13.72 18.10
CA GLU A 16 -2.32 -14.42 16.86
C GLU A 16 -1.22 -14.38 15.79
N ILE A 17 -0.53 -13.24 15.62
CA ILE A 17 0.60 -13.12 14.68
C ILE A 17 1.75 -14.04 15.11
N GLU A 18 2.07 -14.08 16.40
CA GLU A 18 3.18 -14.89 16.91
C GLU A 18 2.88 -16.39 16.79
N GLU A 19 1.65 -16.81 17.06
CA GLU A 19 1.19 -18.19 16.84
C GLU A 19 1.33 -18.61 15.37
N HIS A 20 0.89 -17.74 14.44
CA HIS A 20 1.03 -18.01 13.01
C HIS A 20 2.49 -18.06 12.55
N ILE A 21 3.36 -17.20 13.08
CA ILE A 21 4.80 -17.26 12.79
C ILE A 21 5.37 -18.61 13.23
N GLN A 22 5.04 -19.07 14.44
CA GLN A 22 5.51 -20.34 14.97
C GLN A 22 4.99 -21.54 14.15
N GLU A 23 3.72 -21.51 13.72
CA GLU A 23 3.17 -22.56 12.87
C GLU A 23 3.87 -22.62 11.52
N LEU A 24 4.08 -21.46 10.88
CA LEU A 24 4.76 -21.38 9.59
C LEU A 24 6.22 -21.83 9.68
N GLN A 25 6.91 -21.55 10.79
CA GLN A 25 8.27 -22.06 11.04
C GLN A 25 8.29 -23.59 11.13
N LYS A 26 7.31 -24.21 11.79
CA LYS A 26 7.16 -25.67 11.84
C LYS A 26 6.93 -26.24 10.43
N LEU A 27 6.05 -25.63 9.64
CA LEU A 27 5.78 -26.05 8.25
C LEU A 27 7.02 -25.89 7.36
N GLN A 28 7.78 -24.81 7.53
CA GLN A 28 9.05 -24.60 6.83
C GLN A 28 10.06 -25.71 7.15
N GLN A 29 10.23 -26.05 8.43
CA GLN A 29 11.17 -27.07 8.86
C GLN A 29 10.77 -28.46 8.35
N GLN A 30 9.48 -28.79 8.38
CA GLN A 30 8.97 -30.03 7.80
C GLN A 30 9.18 -30.09 6.27
N ALA A 31 9.00 -28.97 5.56
CA ALA A 31 9.27 -28.90 4.14
C ALA A 31 10.76 -29.12 3.82
N LEU A 32 11.67 -28.58 4.63
CA LEU A 32 13.12 -28.82 4.50
C LEU A 32 13.47 -30.29 4.73
N LEU A 33 12.93 -30.91 5.78
CA LEU A 33 13.16 -32.33 6.10
C LEU A 33 12.67 -33.26 4.97
N LYS A 34 11.60 -32.89 4.27
CA LYS A 34 11.04 -33.62 3.13
C LYS A 34 11.70 -33.28 1.78
N GLY A 35 12.68 -32.38 1.75
CA GLY A 35 13.36 -31.96 0.52
C GLY A 35 12.56 -30.99 -0.37
N TYR A 36 11.46 -30.42 0.13
CA TYR A 36 10.60 -29.49 -0.61
C TYR A 36 11.15 -28.04 -0.56
N THR A 37 12.28 -27.82 -1.22
CA THR A 37 13.03 -26.54 -1.19
C THR A 37 12.19 -25.33 -1.62
N ARG A 38 11.36 -25.44 -2.67
CA ARG A 38 10.48 -24.35 -3.11
C ARG A 38 9.40 -23.98 -2.09
N ALA A 39 8.83 -24.97 -1.42
CA ALA A 39 7.82 -24.73 -0.39
C ALA A 39 8.46 -24.08 0.86
N ALA A 40 9.63 -24.57 1.28
CA ALA A 40 10.40 -23.99 2.38
C ALA A 40 10.77 -22.52 2.10
N GLU A 41 11.14 -22.18 0.88
CA GLU A 41 11.44 -20.79 0.50
C GLU A 41 10.20 -19.90 0.54
N ARG A 42 9.04 -20.42 0.12
CA ARG A 42 7.77 -19.68 0.22
C ARG A 42 7.40 -19.39 1.69
N TYR A 43 7.54 -20.38 2.57
CA TYR A 43 7.32 -20.17 4.02
C TYR A 43 8.31 -19.15 4.60
N ARG A 44 9.59 -19.22 4.22
CA ARG A 44 10.61 -18.23 4.63
C ARG A 44 10.20 -16.80 4.30
N GLN A 45 9.68 -16.58 3.08
CA GLN A 45 9.24 -15.26 2.63
C GLN A 45 8.02 -14.76 3.39
N ILE A 46 7.07 -15.63 3.71
CA ILE A 46 5.89 -15.28 4.50
C ILE A 46 6.30 -14.93 5.93
N ILE A 47 7.14 -15.76 6.57
CA ILE A 47 7.69 -15.50 7.92
C ILE A 47 8.43 -14.16 7.96
N ALA A 48 9.29 -13.88 6.97
CA ALA A 48 10.03 -12.61 6.92
C ALA A 48 9.10 -11.39 6.82
N ARG A 49 7.96 -11.51 6.11
CA ARG A 49 6.96 -10.44 6.04
C ARG A 49 6.25 -10.25 7.37
N LEU A 50 5.84 -11.34 8.03
CA LEU A 50 5.17 -11.27 9.32
C LEU A 50 6.09 -10.69 10.41
N LEU A 51 7.37 -11.06 10.42
CA LEU A 51 8.37 -10.48 11.30
C LEU A 51 8.57 -8.98 11.05
N ALA A 52 8.62 -8.55 9.78
CA ALA A 52 8.73 -7.13 9.45
C ALA A 52 7.49 -6.33 9.90
N VAL A 53 6.30 -6.94 9.82
CA VAL A 53 5.06 -6.35 10.33
C VAL A 53 5.10 -6.25 11.86
N ARG A 54 5.56 -7.30 12.55
CA ARG A 54 5.72 -7.31 14.01
C ARG A 54 6.73 -6.25 14.49
N ASP A 55 7.94 -6.24 13.92
CA ASP A 55 9.00 -5.28 14.29
C ASP A 55 8.54 -3.84 14.05
N PHE A 56 7.70 -3.63 13.04
CA PHE A 56 7.05 -2.35 12.80
C PHE A 56 6.06 -1.96 13.90
N PHE A 57 5.21 -2.88 14.36
CA PHE A 57 4.33 -2.61 15.50
C PHE A 57 5.12 -2.34 16.79
N ASP A 58 6.13 -3.16 17.08
CA ASP A 58 6.97 -3.03 18.28
C ASP A 58 7.69 -1.67 18.32
N SER A 59 8.25 -1.23 17.19
CA SER A 59 8.94 0.07 17.10
C SER A 59 8.03 1.30 17.20
N ASN A 60 6.71 1.15 17.03
CA ASN A 60 5.76 2.25 17.17
C ASN A 60 5.04 2.28 18.53
N LEU A 61 4.98 1.15 19.25
CA LEU A 61 4.43 1.05 20.60
C LEU A 61 5.32 1.74 21.65
N ASP A 62 6.64 1.69 21.50
CA ASP A 62 7.58 2.35 22.42
C ASP A 62 7.61 3.89 22.25
N ALA A 63 6.89 4.44 21.27
CA ALA A 63 6.77 5.87 21.01
C ALA A 63 5.53 6.50 21.67
N GLU A 64 5.25 6.15 22.92
CA GLU A 64 4.33 6.90 23.78
C GLU A 64 5.04 8.16 24.33
N SER A 65 4.84 9.30 23.66
CA SER A 65 4.71 10.61 24.33
C SER A 65 4.42 11.74 23.33
N SER A 66 3.16 12.18 23.34
CA SER A 66 2.60 13.52 23.10
C SER A 66 1.33 13.46 22.28
N GLU A 67 0.21 13.83 22.92
CA GLU A 67 -1.13 14.01 22.34
C GLU A 67 -1.20 15.27 21.44
N THR A 68 -0.27 15.38 20.50
CA THR A 68 -0.39 16.32 19.38
C THR A 68 -0.57 15.51 18.12
N ASP A 69 -1.81 15.52 17.60
CA ASP A 69 -2.25 15.16 16.24
C ASP A 69 -1.16 14.46 15.40
N LYS A 70 -0.88 13.18 15.72
CA LYS A 70 0.17 12.41 15.03
C LYS A 70 -0.28 12.21 13.59
N ALA A 71 0.34 12.95 12.65
CA ALA A 71 0.09 12.83 11.21
C ALA A 71 0.21 11.35 10.76
N MET A 72 -0.66 10.93 9.84
CA MET A 72 -0.60 9.58 9.27
C MET A 72 0.74 9.30 8.60
N ARG A 73 1.33 8.15 8.91
CA ARG A 73 2.58 7.67 8.33
C ARG A 73 2.29 6.55 7.34
N TYR A 74 2.65 6.76 6.09
CA TYR A 74 2.49 5.75 5.04
C TYR A 74 3.76 4.91 4.93
N VAL A 75 3.60 3.59 5.01
CA VAL A 75 4.70 2.63 5.01
C VAL A 75 4.67 1.80 3.76
N PHE A 76 5.77 1.85 3.03
CA PHE A 76 5.96 1.14 1.79
C PHE A 76 7.16 0.21 1.91
N SER A 77 6.99 -1.04 1.50
CA SER A 77 8.15 -1.87 1.20
C SER A 77 8.80 -1.40 -0.11
N SER A 78 10.12 -1.55 -0.23
CA SER A 78 10.85 -1.26 -1.47
C SER A 78 10.31 -2.08 -2.65
N GLU A 79 9.86 -3.31 -2.40
CA GLU A 79 9.24 -4.17 -3.39
C GLU A 79 7.89 -3.60 -3.86
N ARG A 80 7.07 -3.03 -2.98
CA ARG A 80 5.82 -2.36 -3.37
C ARG A 80 6.07 -1.12 -4.22
N LEU A 81 6.99 -0.24 -3.83
CA LEU A 81 7.35 0.94 -4.64
C LEU A 81 7.88 0.54 -6.02
N THR A 82 8.73 -0.49 -6.07
CA THR A 82 9.24 -1.04 -7.34
C THR A 82 8.12 -1.64 -8.17
N GLY A 83 7.14 -2.30 -7.54
CA GLY A 83 5.97 -2.85 -8.19
C GLY A 83 5.12 -1.78 -8.87
N PHE A 84 4.82 -0.68 -8.16
CA PHE A 84 4.09 0.46 -8.74
C PHE A 84 4.82 1.01 -9.96
N TYR A 85 6.12 1.28 -9.82
CA TYR A 85 6.94 1.78 -10.91
C TYR A 85 6.89 0.87 -12.14
N ARG A 86 7.15 -0.44 -11.96
CA ARG A 86 7.15 -1.42 -13.06
C ARG A 86 5.81 -1.47 -13.78
N TYR A 87 4.71 -1.49 -13.04
CA TYR A 87 3.38 -1.50 -13.63
C TYR A 87 3.09 -0.23 -14.44
N LEU A 88 3.42 0.94 -13.89
CA LEU A 88 3.15 2.21 -14.55
C LEU A 88 3.94 2.35 -15.86
N MET A 89 5.18 1.84 -15.90
CA MET A 89 6.06 1.97 -17.06
C MET A 89 5.74 1.02 -18.24
N THR A 90 4.75 0.13 -18.14
CA THR A 90 4.47 -0.83 -19.22
C THR A 90 3.92 -0.19 -20.51
N ASP A 91 3.24 0.95 -20.41
CA ASP A 91 2.46 1.53 -21.52
C ASP A 91 3.20 2.70 -22.21
N GLY A 92 4.53 2.63 -22.26
CA GLY A 92 5.38 3.60 -22.96
C GLY A 92 5.09 5.04 -22.56
N GLU A 93 4.57 5.82 -23.52
CA GLU A 93 4.38 7.27 -23.41
C GLU A 93 3.05 7.72 -22.83
N ASN A 94 2.05 6.84 -22.74
CA ASN A 94 0.72 7.20 -22.28
C ASN A 94 0.65 7.24 -20.76
N GLU A 95 -0.05 8.20 -20.17
CA GLU A 95 -0.36 8.21 -18.75
C GLU A 95 -1.06 6.92 -18.32
N LYS A 96 -0.78 6.51 -17.09
CA LYS A 96 -1.33 5.31 -16.48
C LYS A 96 -1.47 5.55 -14.99
N TYR A 97 -2.47 4.95 -14.38
CA TYR A 97 -2.63 4.99 -12.93
C TYR A 97 -2.88 3.59 -12.35
N CYS A 98 -2.68 3.46 -11.05
CA CYS A 98 -3.02 2.29 -10.25
C CYS A 98 -3.32 2.74 -8.82
N TYR A 99 -3.89 1.83 -8.04
CA TYR A 99 -4.12 2.06 -6.62
C TYR A 99 -3.25 1.14 -5.77
N GLY A 100 -2.88 1.62 -4.59
CA GLY A 100 -2.35 0.82 -3.51
C GLY A 100 -3.43 0.53 -2.49
N THR A 101 -3.49 -0.69 -2.00
CA THR A 101 -4.35 -1.06 -0.87
C THR A 101 -3.50 -1.33 0.34
N GLY A 102 -4.11 -1.22 1.51
CA GLY A 102 -3.39 -1.44 2.74
C GLY A 102 -4.30 -1.65 3.92
N ILE A 103 -3.63 -1.81 5.05
CA ILE A 103 -4.22 -1.90 6.37
C ILE A 103 -3.91 -0.57 7.08
N ILE A 104 -4.91 -0.06 7.79
CA ILE A 104 -4.76 1.13 8.64
C ILE A 104 -4.60 0.65 10.08
N ASP A 105 -3.47 0.98 10.67
CA ASP A 105 -3.22 0.82 12.09
C ASP A 105 -3.52 2.16 12.77
N ASN A 106 -4.75 2.26 13.30
CA ASN A 106 -5.25 3.46 13.96
C ASN A 106 -4.54 3.75 15.30
N ALA A 107 -3.97 2.74 15.96
CA ALA A 107 -3.30 2.93 17.24
C ALA A 107 -1.98 3.68 17.06
N ASN A 108 -1.26 3.41 15.97
CA ASN A 108 0.02 4.05 15.68
C ASN A 108 -0.05 5.11 14.57
N ASN A 109 -1.23 5.41 14.03
CA ASN A 109 -1.45 6.28 12.87
C ASN A 109 -0.61 5.87 11.66
N ASN A 110 -0.53 4.57 11.42
CA ASN A 110 0.25 3.99 10.35
C ASN A 110 -0.66 3.42 9.26
N VAL A 111 -0.23 3.57 8.01
CA VAL A 111 -0.92 3.03 6.84
C VAL A 111 0.06 2.15 6.08
N VAL A 112 -0.13 0.83 6.14
CA VAL A 112 0.79 -0.15 5.56
C VAL A 112 0.28 -0.56 4.19
N VAL A 113 1.05 -0.25 3.15
CA VAL A 113 0.68 -0.55 1.76
C VAL A 113 1.05 -1.99 1.42
N THR A 114 0.06 -2.81 1.08
CA THR A 114 0.21 -4.26 0.92
C THR A 114 0.04 -4.74 -0.51
N ASN A 115 -0.93 -4.20 -1.27
CA ASN A 115 -1.22 -4.68 -2.64
C ASN A 115 -1.31 -3.54 -3.65
N ILE A 116 -1.15 -3.92 -4.91
CA ILE A 116 -1.31 -3.04 -6.08
C ILE A 116 -2.57 -3.49 -6.81
N LEU A 117 -3.41 -2.53 -7.14
CA LEU A 117 -4.60 -2.73 -7.94
C LEU A 117 -4.46 -2.01 -9.26
N THR A 118 -4.81 -2.73 -10.31
CA THR A 118 -4.56 -2.34 -11.69
C THR A 118 -5.88 -2.28 -12.44
N PRO A 119 -6.72 -1.26 -12.19
CA PRO A 119 -7.98 -1.11 -12.90
C PRO A 119 -7.74 -0.94 -14.40
N LYS A 120 -8.73 -1.27 -15.20
CA LYS A 120 -8.70 -1.00 -16.64
C LYS A 120 -8.82 0.50 -16.88
N MET A 121 -8.30 0.93 -18.02
CA MET A 121 -8.44 2.32 -18.49
C MET A 121 -9.45 2.38 -19.61
N SER A 122 -10.33 3.38 -19.56
CA SER A 122 -11.28 3.70 -20.62
C SER A 122 -10.64 4.62 -21.67
N GLU A 123 -9.76 5.52 -21.24
CA GLU A 123 -9.02 6.45 -22.10
C GLU A 123 -7.57 6.59 -21.61
N GLN A 124 -6.61 6.64 -22.54
CA GLN A 124 -5.19 6.82 -22.26
C GLN A 124 -4.53 7.68 -23.33
N SER A 125 -3.78 8.70 -22.89
CA SER A 125 -2.96 9.54 -23.74
C SER A 125 -1.75 10.05 -22.95
N PRO A 126 -0.76 10.70 -23.59
CA PRO A 126 0.36 11.30 -22.86
C PRO A 126 -0.01 12.45 -21.91
N VAL A 127 -1.24 12.97 -21.96
CA VAL A 127 -1.68 14.16 -21.20
C VAL A 127 -2.95 13.94 -20.36
N SER A 128 -3.50 12.73 -20.41
CA SER A 128 -4.73 12.38 -19.69
C SER A 128 -4.90 10.87 -19.65
N VAL A 129 -5.33 10.35 -18.50
CA VAL A 129 -5.79 8.98 -18.30
C VAL A 129 -7.14 8.97 -17.60
N ARG A 130 -8.04 8.09 -18.04
CA ARG A 130 -9.33 7.85 -17.39
C ARG A 130 -9.52 6.37 -17.07
N GLY A 131 -9.94 6.13 -15.83
CA GLY A 131 -10.30 4.79 -15.39
C GLY A 131 -11.58 4.30 -16.02
N ASP A 132 -11.64 3.00 -16.28
CA ASP A 132 -12.90 2.32 -16.53
C ASP A 132 -13.69 2.21 -15.21
N VAL A 133 -14.90 2.78 -15.19
CA VAL A 133 -15.69 2.92 -13.96
C VAL A 133 -16.09 1.55 -13.41
N ASP A 134 -16.46 0.62 -14.29
CA ASP A 134 -16.89 -0.72 -13.87
C ASP A 134 -15.72 -1.50 -13.27
N SER A 135 -14.53 -1.43 -13.90
CA SER A 135 -13.32 -2.04 -13.34
C SER A 135 -12.92 -1.44 -11.98
N ILE A 136 -13.07 -0.12 -11.77
CA ILE A 136 -12.84 0.49 -10.45
C ILE A 136 -13.88 -0.02 -9.44
N ARG A 137 -15.16 -0.11 -9.81
CA ARG A 137 -16.23 -0.57 -8.92
C ARG A 137 -16.04 -2.03 -8.51
N GLU A 138 -15.65 -2.90 -9.42
CA GLU A 138 -15.34 -4.31 -9.11
C GLU A 138 -14.23 -4.40 -8.07
N VAL A 139 -13.16 -3.61 -8.26
CA VAL A 139 -12.03 -3.52 -7.35
C VAL A 139 -12.47 -3.03 -5.97
N LEU A 140 -13.22 -1.92 -5.90
CA LEU A 140 -13.73 -1.39 -4.63
C LEU A 140 -14.65 -2.37 -3.90
N THR A 141 -15.51 -3.05 -4.65
CA THR A 141 -16.42 -4.07 -4.12
C THR A 141 -15.63 -5.22 -3.51
N TYR A 142 -14.59 -5.71 -4.21
CA TYR A 142 -13.70 -6.72 -3.68
C TYR A 142 -13.01 -6.28 -2.39
N LEU A 143 -12.47 -5.06 -2.33
CA LEU A 143 -11.80 -4.56 -1.13
C LEU A 143 -12.73 -4.48 0.10
N SER A 144 -13.97 -4.06 -0.11
CA SER A 144 -14.96 -3.94 0.97
C SER A 144 -15.27 -5.27 1.66
N GLN A 145 -15.01 -6.41 1.01
CA GLN A 145 -15.23 -7.75 1.58
C GLN A 145 -14.12 -8.19 2.55
N PHE A 146 -12.94 -7.57 2.49
CA PHE A 146 -11.76 -7.97 3.26
C PHE A 146 -11.28 -6.88 4.22
N ASP A 147 -12.12 -5.87 4.48
CA ASP A 147 -11.77 -4.67 5.26
C ASP A 147 -10.47 -3.99 4.79
N HIS A 148 -10.14 -4.18 3.51
CA HIS A 148 -9.06 -3.49 2.85
C HIS A 148 -9.58 -2.17 2.31
N THR A 149 -8.71 -1.18 2.24
CA THR A 149 -9.07 0.13 1.69
C THR A 149 -8.01 0.63 0.73
N ILE A 150 -8.40 1.59 -0.12
CA ILE A 150 -7.46 2.28 -0.97
C ILE A 150 -6.70 3.28 -0.11
N VAL A 151 -5.38 3.18 -0.15
CA VAL A 151 -4.47 4.01 0.66
C VAL A 151 -3.42 4.72 -0.17
N VAL A 152 -3.26 4.33 -1.43
CA VAL A 152 -2.38 5.02 -2.38
C VAL A 152 -3.07 5.22 -3.71
N GLN A 153 -2.93 6.40 -4.31
CA GLN A 153 -3.23 6.64 -5.71
C GLN A 153 -1.93 6.95 -6.43
N CYS A 154 -1.57 6.11 -7.39
CA CYS A 154 -0.34 6.24 -8.14
C CYS A 154 -0.66 6.54 -9.59
N HIS A 155 0.04 7.48 -10.21
CA HIS A 155 0.05 7.63 -11.67
C HIS A 155 1.43 7.99 -12.18
N LYS A 156 1.62 7.86 -13.50
CA LYS A 156 2.85 8.34 -14.14
C LYS A 156 2.60 9.57 -14.99
N HIS A 157 3.60 10.43 -15.01
CA HIS A 157 3.79 11.43 -16.04
C HIS A 157 4.82 10.93 -17.07
N PRO A 158 4.67 11.26 -18.36
CA PRO A 158 5.59 10.78 -19.40
C PRO A 158 6.97 11.46 -19.37
N GLY A 159 7.16 12.51 -18.56
CA GLY A 159 8.40 13.28 -18.48
C GLY A 159 9.56 12.54 -17.81
N TYR A 160 10.63 13.31 -17.56
CA TYR A 160 11.86 12.86 -16.91
C TYR A 160 12.25 13.83 -15.78
N GLY A 161 12.86 13.31 -14.72
CA GLY A 161 13.43 14.08 -13.62
C GLY A 161 12.40 14.57 -12.58
N ALA A 162 12.92 15.10 -11.47
CA ALA A 162 12.13 15.50 -10.31
C ALA A 162 11.14 16.65 -10.55
N SER A 163 11.36 17.48 -11.58
CA SER A 163 10.44 18.55 -11.95
C SER A 163 9.18 18.03 -12.64
N SER A 164 9.27 16.87 -13.29
CA SER A 164 8.15 16.23 -14.01
C SER A 164 7.20 15.47 -13.08
N THR A 165 7.49 15.39 -11.78
CA THR A 165 6.67 14.71 -10.77
C THR A 165 5.67 15.62 -10.07
N GLN A 166 5.53 16.88 -10.52
CA GLN A 166 4.60 17.83 -9.92
C GLN A 166 3.16 17.52 -10.32
N PRO A 167 2.20 17.48 -9.38
CA PRO A 167 0.80 17.25 -9.71
C PRO A 167 0.23 18.43 -10.51
N SER A 168 -0.55 18.12 -11.53
CA SER A 168 -1.36 19.09 -12.24
C SER A 168 -2.59 19.50 -11.41
N GLY A 169 -3.30 20.55 -11.86
CA GLY A 169 -4.55 20.95 -11.22
C GLY A 169 -5.66 19.88 -11.31
N ILE A 170 -5.63 19.02 -12.34
CA ILE A 170 -6.56 17.89 -12.46
C ILE A 170 -6.20 16.82 -11.43
N ASP A 171 -4.92 16.51 -11.28
CA ASP A 171 -4.43 15.53 -10.30
C ASP A 171 -4.83 15.94 -8.89
N ILE A 172 -4.61 17.20 -8.51
CA ILE A 172 -4.98 17.70 -7.18
C ILE A 172 -6.49 17.62 -6.93
N ARG A 173 -7.33 17.96 -7.92
CA ARG A 173 -8.80 17.89 -7.76
C ARG A 173 -9.26 16.45 -7.61
N ASN A 174 -8.85 15.57 -8.51
CA ASN A 174 -9.18 14.15 -8.44
C ASN A 174 -8.69 13.55 -7.12
N HIS A 175 -7.45 13.84 -6.73
CA HIS A 175 -6.88 13.34 -5.49
C HIS A 175 -7.64 13.82 -4.25
N ARG A 176 -8.03 15.10 -4.20
CA ARG A 176 -8.85 15.66 -3.12
C ARG A 176 -10.19 14.94 -2.97
N ASP A 177 -10.83 14.63 -4.10
CA ASP A 177 -12.11 13.91 -4.09
C ASP A 177 -11.93 12.53 -3.46
N TRP A 178 -10.87 11.80 -3.81
CA TRP A 178 -10.56 10.50 -3.18
C TRP A 178 -10.13 10.63 -1.71
N GLU A 179 -9.25 11.57 -1.38
CA GLU A 179 -8.80 11.84 0.01
C GLU A 179 -9.97 12.19 0.94
N SER A 180 -11.09 12.70 0.41
CA SER A 180 -12.28 12.97 1.21
C SER A 180 -12.90 11.69 1.79
N TYR A 181 -12.78 10.56 1.08
CA TYR A 181 -13.35 9.26 1.45
C TYR A 181 -12.33 8.28 2.03
N TYR A 182 -11.05 8.43 1.68
CA TYR A 182 -10.00 7.47 2.00
C TYR A 182 -8.77 8.14 2.64
N PRO A 183 -8.06 7.46 3.56
CA PRO A 183 -6.74 7.90 4.02
C PRO A 183 -5.71 7.58 2.94
N LEU A 184 -5.69 8.46 1.94
CA LEU A 184 -4.99 8.28 0.69
C LEU A 184 -3.73 9.15 0.64
N ILE A 185 -2.64 8.62 0.09
CA ILE A 185 -1.50 9.41 -0.38
C ILE A 185 -1.35 9.27 -1.89
N GLY A 186 -1.03 10.38 -2.56
CA GLY A 186 -0.78 10.43 -3.99
C GLY A 186 0.69 10.14 -4.29
N VAL A 187 0.97 9.44 -5.38
CA VAL A 187 2.34 9.20 -5.88
C VAL A 187 2.41 9.42 -7.38
N ILE A 188 3.32 10.30 -7.80
CA ILE A 188 3.60 10.55 -9.22
C ILE A 188 4.96 9.95 -9.55
N PHE A 189 4.99 9.04 -10.52
CA PHE A 189 6.23 8.46 -11.06
C PHE A 189 6.58 9.07 -12.42
N VAL A 190 7.86 9.12 -12.75
CA VAL A 190 8.35 9.50 -14.09
C VAL A 190 9.35 8.47 -14.63
N ARG A 191 9.64 8.52 -15.93
CA ARG A 191 10.30 7.44 -16.68
C ARG A 191 11.72 7.06 -16.20
N ASN A 192 12.43 7.98 -15.54
CA ASN A 192 13.78 7.74 -15.03
C ASN A 192 13.82 7.46 -13.52
N GLY A 193 12.71 7.00 -12.94
CA GLY A 193 12.68 6.50 -11.57
C GLY A 193 12.52 7.56 -10.48
N PHE A 194 12.42 8.85 -10.83
CA PHE A 194 11.99 9.86 -9.86
C PHE A 194 10.51 9.67 -9.55
N PHE A 195 10.15 9.94 -8.30
CA PHE A 195 8.76 9.98 -7.88
C PHE A 195 8.56 11.05 -6.80
N ARG A 196 7.30 11.40 -6.57
CA ARG A 196 6.88 12.37 -5.55
C ARG A 196 5.63 11.88 -4.86
N PHE A 197 5.67 11.89 -3.53
CA PHE A 197 4.46 11.81 -2.71
C PHE A 197 3.78 13.18 -2.65
N PHE A 198 2.46 13.20 -2.69
CA PHE A 198 1.67 14.41 -2.54
C PHE A 198 0.34 14.11 -1.82
N SER A 199 -0.22 15.15 -1.23
CA SER A 199 -1.58 15.20 -0.66
C SER A 199 -2.26 16.47 -1.17
N ALA A 200 -3.59 16.49 -1.26
CA ALA A 200 -4.33 17.70 -1.64
C ALA A 200 -4.67 18.59 -0.43
N GLY A 201 -4.19 18.22 0.77
CA GLY A 201 -4.36 18.95 2.01
C GLY A 201 -5.71 18.65 2.65
N LYS A 202 -5.71 17.80 3.67
CA LYS A 202 -6.74 17.76 4.72
C LYS A 202 -6.25 18.56 5.92
#